data_AF-A0A1F8SC72-F1
#
_entry.id   AF-A0A1F8SC72-F1
#
_cell.length_a   1.000
_cell.length_b   1.000
_cell.length_c   1.000
_cell.angle_alpha   90.00
_cell.angle_beta   90.00
_cell.angle_gamma   90.00
#
_symmetry.space_group_name_H-M   'P 1'
#
loop_
_entity.id
_entity.type
_entity.pdbx_description
1 polymer ?
#
loop_
_entity_poly.entity_id
_entity_poly.type
_entity_poly.pdbx_seq_one_letter_code
_entity_poly.pdbx_strand_id
1 'polypeptide(L)'
;MRRFAVEVVLDALILLVIILVLGFIQVSQPFPFGTGSAPIIALRGAGIVGFLSWAAILVLVNRFARPVLVALFGRLLFSTMGLFVVIINAVTIWITGELAPIKLGVVAQPTLLWVLVGAALYTALSTVMDALLGLNRPDLSGRERGRGIWGFLEALPTPRRNAILENLRLQQVYNAIYTTSLDIALAGTPVGDLRRWFDRRVIGNKAEMTDAAAP
;
A
#
# COMPACT_ATOMS: atom_id res chain seq x y z
N MET A 1 9.38 -1.31 -14.85
CA MET A 1 9.71 -2.58 -14.15
C MET A 1 10.42 -2.37 -12.82
N ARG A 2 11.44 -1.51 -12.73
CA ARG A 2 12.19 -1.25 -11.48
C ARG A 2 11.32 -0.85 -10.29
N ARG A 3 10.42 0.14 -10.48
CA ARG A 3 9.47 0.57 -9.43
C ARG A 3 8.60 -0.57 -8.91
N PHE A 4 8.05 -1.40 -9.79
CA PHE A 4 7.25 -2.55 -9.40
C PHE A 4 8.06 -3.56 -8.57
N ALA A 5 9.30 -3.86 -8.96
CA ALA A 5 10.17 -4.74 -8.18
C ALA A 5 10.48 -4.18 -6.78
N VAL A 6 10.71 -2.86 -6.67
CA VAL A 6 10.92 -2.18 -5.39
C VAL A 6 9.68 -2.24 -4.51
N GLU A 7 8.50 -1.96 -5.07
CA GLU A 7 7.21 -2.06 -4.37
C GLU A 7 6.99 -3.49 -3.85
N VAL A 8 7.25 -4.52 -4.67
CA VAL A 8 7.14 -5.93 -4.25
C VAL A 8 8.11 -6.26 -3.11
N VAL A 9 9.37 -5.84 -3.20
CA VAL A 9 10.36 -6.10 -2.15
C VAL A 9 10.01 -5.37 -0.87
N LEU A 10 9.54 -4.13 -0.97
CA LEU A 10 9.14 -3.35 0.19
C LEU A 10 7.91 -3.96 0.87
N ASP A 11 6.87 -4.28 0.10
CA ASP A 11 5.67 -4.93 0.63
C ASP A 11 6.01 -6.28 1.25
N ALA A 12 6.91 -7.07 0.64
CA ALA A 12 7.41 -8.31 1.22
C ALA A 12 8.09 -8.08 2.58
N LEU A 13 8.91 -7.03 2.70
CA LEU A 13 9.59 -6.68 3.95
C LEU A 13 8.59 -6.22 5.02
N ILE A 14 7.64 -5.36 4.66
CA ILE A 14 6.58 -4.89 5.55
C ILE A 14 5.79 -6.09 6.09
N LEU A 15 5.38 -6.99 5.21
CA LEU A 15 4.65 -8.20 5.59
C LEU A 15 5.47 -9.12 6.47
N LEU A 16 6.75 -9.29 6.17
CA LEU A 16 7.67 -10.06 7.00
C LEU A 16 7.73 -9.48 8.42
N VAL A 17 7.88 -8.16 8.55
CA VAL A 17 7.89 -7.48 9.85
C VAL A 17 6.57 -7.70 10.58
N ILE A 18 5.43 -7.53 9.91
CA ILE A 18 4.09 -7.73 10.51
C ILE A 18 3.93 -9.16 10.99
N ILE A 19 4.32 -10.14 10.17
CA ILE A 19 4.22 -11.56 10.51
C ILE A 19 5.13 -11.91 11.68
N LEU A 20 6.35 -11.36 11.75
CA LEU A 20 7.24 -11.57 12.89
C LEU A 20 6.67 -10.96 14.17
N VAL A 21 6.15 -9.73 14.10
CA VAL A 21 5.54 -9.05 15.24
C VAL A 21 4.29 -9.81 15.73
N LEU A 22 3.37 -10.16 14.82
CA LEU A 22 2.13 -10.86 15.18
C LEU A 22 2.38 -12.34 15.54
N GLY A 23 3.42 -12.97 14.98
CA GLY A 23 3.80 -14.34 15.31
C GLY A 23 4.43 -14.46 16.70
N PHE A 24 5.04 -13.40 17.22
CA PHE A 24 5.58 -13.37 18.58
C PHE A 24 4.47 -13.24 19.65
N ILE A 25 3.35 -12.60 19.32
CA ILE A 25 2.25 -12.37 20.25
C ILE A 25 1.38 -13.63 20.33
N GLN A 26 1.34 -14.25 21.50
CA GLN A 26 0.47 -15.39 21.79
C GLN A 26 -0.87 -14.90 22.35
N VAL A 27 -1.96 -15.52 21.89
CA VAL A 27 -3.32 -15.18 22.32
C VAL A 27 -4.07 -16.46 22.71
N SER A 28 -4.89 -16.34 23.76
CA SER A 28 -5.75 -17.42 24.24
C SER A 28 -6.77 -17.84 23.17
N GLN A 29 -6.96 -19.16 23.01
CA GLN A 29 -7.87 -19.78 22.05
C GLN A 29 -8.77 -20.80 22.77
N PRO A 30 -10.09 -20.79 22.51
CA PRO A 30 -10.83 -19.77 21.76
C PRO A 30 -10.83 -18.39 22.45
N PHE A 31 -10.66 -17.32 21.68
CA PHE A 31 -10.61 -15.96 22.18
C PHE A 31 -11.97 -15.54 22.77
N PRO A 32 -12.03 -14.76 23.88
CA PRO A 32 -10.92 -14.20 24.65
C PRO A 32 -10.48 -15.03 25.89
N PHE A 33 -11.23 -16.06 26.29
CA PHE A 33 -11.02 -16.73 27.59
C PHE A 33 -10.72 -18.25 27.51
N GLY A 34 -10.24 -18.74 26.37
CA GLY A 34 -9.85 -20.14 26.20
C GLY A 34 -8.55 -20.54 26.91
N THR A 35 -8.34 -21.85 27.07
CA THR A 35 -7.18 -22.42 27.79
C THR A 35 -5.99 -22.76 26.88
N GLY A 36 -6.17 -22.75 25.55
CA GLY A 36 -5.07 -22.93 24.60
C GLY A 36 -4.36 -21.60 24.30
N SER A 37 -3.08 -21.62 23.94
CA SER A 37 -2.38 -20.45 23.39
C SER A 37 -1.95 -20.73 21.96
N ALA A 38 -2.22 -19.79 21.06
CA ALA A 38 -1.72 -19.83 19.69
C ALA A 38 -1.17 -18.46 19.30
N PRO A 39 -0.11 -18.39 18.47
CA PRO A 39 0.33 -17.12 17.91
C PRO A 39 -0.75 -16.55 16.99
N ILE A 40 -0.83 -15.22 16.88
CA ILE A 40 -1.83 -14.57 16.01
C ILE A 40 -1.68 -15.04 14.56
N ILE A 41 -0.44 -15.15 14.09
CA ILE A 41 -0.09 -15.71 12.78
C ILE A 41 0.92 -16.83 12.99
N ALA A 42 0.54 -18.06 12.65
CA ALA A 42 1.43 -19.22 12.62
C ALA A 42 1.86 -19.52 11.19
N LEU A 43 3.14 -19.38 10.87
CA LEU A 43 3.67 -19.75 9.56
C LEU A 43 3.58 -21.27 9.35
N ARG A 44 2.93 -21.70 8.26
CA ARG A 44 2.85 -23.12 7.89
C ARG A 44 3.68 -23.40 6.65
N GLY A 45 4.98 -23.65 6.84
CA GLY A 45 5.86 -24.19 5.80
C GLY A 45 6.02 -23.32 4.55
N ALA A 46 5.45 -22.12 4.52
CA ALA A 46 5.66 -21.15 3.46
C ALA A 46 7.09 -20.62 3.60
N GLY A 47 8.03 -21.29 2.93
CA GLY A 47 9.40 -20.80 2.82
C GLY A 47 9.48 -19.42 2.14
N ILE A 48 10.69 -18.92 1.91
CA ILE A 48 10.93 -17.60 1.31
C ILE A 48 10.14 -17.37 0.01
N VAL A 49 9.99 -18.43 -0.81
CA VAL A 49 9.21 -18.38 -2.06
C VAL A 49 7.72 -18.11 -1.80
N GLY A 50 7.15 -18.69 -0.75
CA GLY A 50 5.75 -18.45 -0.35
C GLY A 50 5.54 -16.98 0.01
N PHE A 51 6.43 -16.42 0.81
CA PHE A 51 6.41 -15.00 1.16
C PHE A 51 6.50 -14.07 -0.05
N LEU A 52 7.49 -14.30 -0.93
CA LEU A 52 7.65 -13.47 -2.12
C LEU A 52 6.45 -13.58 -3.06
N SER A 53 5.87 -14.78 -3.21
CA SER A 53 4.67 -14.97 -4.02
C SER A 53 3.47 -14.20 -3.45
N TRP A 54 3.29 -14.24 -2.13
CA TRP A 54 2.20 -13.55 -1.46
C TRP A 54 2.36 -12.03 -1.55
N ALA A 55 3.58 -11.51 -1.36
CA ALA A 55 3.88 -10.10 -1.55
C ALA A 55 3.64 -9.66 -3.01
N ALA A 56 4.07 -10.46 -3.99
CA ALA A 56 3.81 -10.16 -5.39
C ALA A 56 2.31 -10.11 -5.72
N ILE A 57 1.53 -11.04 -5.17
CA ILE A 57 0.07 -11.04 -5.32
C ILE A 57 -0.53 -9.84 -4.59
N LEU A 58 -0.07 -9.51 -3.39
CA LEU A 58 -0.52 -8.31 -2.68
C LEU A 58 -0.32 -7.07 -3.52
N VAL A 59 0.85 -6.89 -4.14
CA VAL A 59 1.15 -5.73 -4.99
C VAL A 59 0.22 -5.71 -6.21
N LEU A 60 -0.03 -6.86 -6.83
CA LEU A 60 -0.99 -6.97 -7.93
C LEU A 60 -2.40 -6.61 -7.48
N VAL A 61 -2.88 -7.18 -6.38
CA VAL A 61 -4.20 -6.88 -5.82
C VAL A 61 -4.29 -5.41 -5.44
N ASN A 62 -3.31 -4.84 -4.76
CA ASN A 62 -3.26 -3.41 -4.43
C ASN A 62 -3.36 -2.56 -5.69
N ARG A 63 -2.66 -2.93 -6.76
CA ARG A 63 -2.68 -2.18 -8.03
C ARG A 63 -4.06 -2.15 -8.70
N PHE A 64 -4.87 -3.20 -8.56
CA PHE A 64 -6.18 -3.29 -9.20
C PHE A 64 -7.35 -2.96 -8.24
N ALA A 65 -7.31 -3.49 -7.02
CA ALA A 65 -8.33 -3.30 -6.01
C ALA A 65 -8.35 -1.87 -5.47
N ARG A 66 -7.19 -1.24 -5.21
CA ARG A 66 -7.17 0.11 -4.63
C ARG A 66 -7.84 1.15 -5.53
N PRO A 67 -7.57 1.25 -6.84
CA PRO A 67 -8.30 2.19 -7.71
C PRO A 67 -9.81 1.97 -7.69
N VAL A 68 -10.26 0.71 -7.73
CA VAL A 68 -11.69 0.36 -7.71
C VAL A 68 -12.33 0.73 -6.37
N LEU A 69 -11.69 0.35 -5.26
CA LEU A 69 -12.17 0.63 -3.91
C LEU A 69 -12.19 2.13 -3.64
N VAL A 70 -11.20 2.90 -4.09
CA VAL A 70 -11.23 4.35 -3.91
C VAL A 70 -12.24 5.03 -4.83
N ALA A 71 -12.42 4.55 -6.06
CA ALA A 71 -13.49 5.03 -6.93
C ALA A 71 -14.88 4.91 -6.27
N LEU A 72 -15.12 3.79 -5.58
CA LEU A 72 -16.38 3.51 -4.88
C LEU A 72 -16.50 4.27 -3.54
N PHE A 73 -15.42 4.32 -2.76
CA PHE A 73 -15.44 4.80 -1.37
C PHE A 73 -14.69 6.12 -1.14
N GLY A 74 -14.33 6.85 -2.19
CA GLY A 74 -13.53 8.09 -2.07
C GLY A 74 -14.11 9.10 -1.09
N ARG A 75 -15.44 9.28 -1.08
CA ARG A 75 -16.13 10.14 -0.09
C ARG A 75 -15.90 9.69 1.36
N LEU A 76 -15.94 8.39 1.65
CA LEU A 76 -15.69 7.86 2.99
C LEU A 76 -14.21 7.99 3.38
N LEU A 77 -13.30 7.87 2.41
CA LEU A 77 -11.88 8.06 2.63
C LEU A 77 -11.56 9.47 3.14
N PHE A 78 -12.18 10.50 2.55
CA PHE A 78 -12.04 11.88 3.02
C PHE A 78 -12.78 12.16 4.33
N SER A 79 -13.98 11.59 4.49
CA SER A 79 -14.78 11.77 5.70
C SER A 79 -14.13 11.19 6.96
N THR A 80 -13.28 10.18 6.82
CA THR A 80 -12.70 9.43 7.94
C THR A 80 -11.23 9.74 8.20
N MET A 81 -10.69 10.82 7.60
CA MET A 81 -9.28 11.24 7.77
C MET A 81 -8.28 10.09 7.50
N GLY A 82 -8.58 9.20 6.56
CA GLY A 82 -7.70 8.08 6.21
C GLY A 82 -7.93 6.79 7.00
N LEU A 83 -8.83 6.73 7.99
CA LEU A 83 -9.20 5.46 8.65
C LEU A 83 -9.72 4.43 7.64
N PHE A 84 -10.47 4.88 6.63
CA PHE A 84 -10.98 3.99 5.58
C PHE A 84 -9.86 3.36 4.74
N VAL A 85 -8.64 3.93 4.72
CA VAL A 85 -7.47 3.30 4.09
C VAL A 85 -7.14 1.97 4.76
N VAL A 86 -7.31 1.88 6.08
CA VAL A 86 -7.11 0.64 6.83
C VAL A 86 -8.12 -0.42 6.37
N ILE A 87 -9.38 -0.03 6.15
CA ILE A 87 -10.42 -0.94 5.66
C ILE A 87 -10.10 -1.41 4.23
N ILE A 88 -9.68 -0.50 3.35
CA ILE A 88 -9.25 -0.85 1.98
C ILE A 88 -8.09 -1.85 2.03
N ASN A 89 -7.10 -1.61 2.88
CA ASN A 89 -5.97 -2.50 3.04
C ASN A 89 -6.39 -3.85 3.66
N ALA A 90 -7.35 -3.88 4.58
CA ALA A 90 -7.89 -5.10 5.16
C ALA A 90 -8.59 -5.96 4.10
N VAL A 91 -9.42 -5.34 3.26
CA VAL A 91 -10.07 -6.00 2.13
C VAL A 91 -9.02 -6.51 1.13
N THR A 92 -7.98 -5.72 0.85
CA THR A 92 -6.90 -6.12 -0.08
C THR A 92 -6.10 -7.31 0.46
N ILE A 93 -5.74 -7.29 1.74
CA ILE A 93 -5.04 -8.41 2.41
C ILE A 93 -5.93 -9.66 2.41
N TRP A 94 -7.22 -9.50 2.69
CA TRP A 94 -8.17 -10.61 2.66
C TRP A 94 -8.28 -11.23 1.26
N ILE A 95 -8.48 -10.40 0.23
CA ILE A 95 -8.51 -10.84 -1.17
C ILE A 95 -7.19 -11.52 -1.57
N THR A 96 -6.05 -10.99 -1.14
CA THR A 96 -4.73 -11.59 -1.37
C THR A 96 -4.62 -12.96 -0.71
N GLY A 97 -5.15 -13.12 0.50
CA GLY A 97 -5.20 -14.40 1.21
C GLY A 97 -5.98 -15.48 0.46
N GLU A 98 -7.06 -15.10 -0.23
CA GLU A 98 -7.88 -16.03 -1.03
C GLU A 98 -7.27 -16.32 -2.41
N LEU A 99 -6.60 -15.34 -3.03
CA LEU A 99 -5.95 -15.50 -4.34
C LEU A 99 -4.59 -16.20 -4.26
N ALA A 100 -3.93 -16.16 -3.10
CA ALA A 100 -2.60 -16.72 -2.95
C ALA A 100 -2.62 -18.26 -3.04
N PRO A 101 -1.86 -18.87 -3.96
CA PRO A 101 -1.80 -20.33 -4.08
C PRO A 101 -1.11 -20.97 -2.87
N ILE A 102 -0.21 -20.24 -2.21
CA ILE A 102 0.52 -20.68 -1.02
C ILE A 102 -0.07 -19.96 0.19
N LYS A 103 -0.72 -20.73 1.07
CA LYS A 103 -1.23 -20.22 2.35
C LYS A 103 -0.05 -19.97 3.29
N LEU A 104 0.22 -18.71 3.61
CA LEU A 104 1.35 -18.33 4.48
C LEU A 104 1.25 -18.92 5.89
N GLY A 105 0.02 -19.09 6.40
CA GLY A 105 -0.17 -19.53 7.77
C GLY A 105 -1.62 -19.70 8.17
N VAL A 106 -1.79 -20.11 9.43
CA VAL A 106 -3.10 -20.13 10.09
C VAL A 106 -3.19 -18.90 10.98
N VAL A 107 -4.31 -18.17 10.86
CA VAL A 107 -4.62 -17.01 11.69
C VAL A 107 -5.48 -17.46 12.87
N ALA A 108 -5.17 -16.96 14.06
CA ALA A 108 -5.95 -17.21 15.27
C ALA A 108 -7.42 -16.76 15.11
N GLN A 109 -8.35 -17.34 15.86
CA GLN A 109 -9.72 -16.83 15.90
C GLN A 109 -9.83 -15.67 16.90
N PRO A 110 -10.63 -14.62 16.62
CA PRO A 110 -11.41 -14.36 15.40
C PRO A 110 -10.55 -13.77 14.26
N THR A 111 -10.61 -14.38 13.08
CA THR A 111 -9.75 -14.02 11.94
C THR A 111 -9.93 -12.59 11.46
N LEU A 112 -11.17 -12.09 11.45
CA LEU A 112 -11.49 -10.75 10.95
C LEU A 112 -10.85 -9.64 11.80
N LEU A 113 -10.76 -9.82 13.12
CA LEU A 113 -10.09 -8.88 14.02
C LEU A 113 -8.60 -8.81 13.69
N TRP A 114 -7.95 -9.96 13.54
CA TRP A 114 -6.51 -10.01 13.27
C TRP A 114 -6.15 -9.53 11.86
N VAL A 115 -7.02 -9.74 10.88
CA VAL A 115 -6.87 -9.14 9.54
C VAL A 115 -6.97 -7.62 9.62
N LEU A 116 -7.89 -7.07 10.42
CA LEU A 116 -8.01 -5.62 10.61
C LEU A 116 -6.77 -5.04 11.32
N VAL A 117 -6.28 -5.72 12.37
CA VAL A 117 -5.03 -5.33 13.05
C VAL A 117 -3.84 -5.39 12.10
N GLY A 118 -3.72 -6.48 11.33
CA GLY A 118 -2.67 -6.63 10.31
C GLY A 118 -2.74 -5.55 9.25
N ALA A 119 -3.93 -5.17 8.81
CA ALA A 119 -4.14 -4.07 7.88
C ALA A 119 -3.79 -2.70 8.46
N ALA A 120 -4.10 -2.46 9.74
CA ALA A 120 -3.73 -1.24 10.43
C ALA A 120 -2.20 -1.12 10.53
N LEU A 121 -1.52 -2.20 10.93
CA LEU A 121 -0.05 -2.28 10.98
C LEU A 121 0.56 -2.11 9.59
N TYR A 122 0.01 -2.77 8.57
CA TYR A 122 0.43 -2.61 7.17
C TYR A 122 0.29 -1.16 6.72
N THR A 123 -0.84 -0.53 6.98
CA THR A 123 -1.09 0.87 6.62
C THR A 123 -0.08 1.80 7.29
N ALA A 124 0.17 1.62 8.60
CA ALA A 124 1.12 2.43 9.34
C ALA A 124 2.55 2.24 8.81
N LEU A 125 2.99 1.00 8.68
CA LEU A 125 4.35 0.68 8.26
C LEU A 125 4.60 1.07 6.81
N SER A 126 3.64 0.83 5.90
CA SER A 126 3.75 1.27 4.50
C SER A 126 3.85 2.79 4.42
N THR A 127 3.01 3.52 5.17
CA THR A 127 3.04 5.00 5.18
C THR A 127 4.40 5.52 5.66
N VAL A 128 4.94 4.93 6.73
CA VAL A 128 6.27 5.28 7.24
C VAL A 128 7.36 4.95 6.22
N MET A 129 7.34 3.74 5.64
CA MET A 129 8.36 3.33 4.68
C MET A 129 8.32 4.15 3.40
N ASP A 130 7.13 4.45 2.87
CA ASP A 130 6.99 5.29 1.69
C ASP A 130 7.43 6.73 1.96
N ALA A 131 7.21 7.23 3.18
CA ALA A 131 7.72 8.51 3.63
C ALA A 131 9.25 8.49 3.82
N LEU A 132 9.85 7.40 4.30
CA LEU A 132 11.30 7.30 4.48
C LEU A 132 12.04 7.11 3.15
N LEU A 133 11.48 6.32 2.24
CA LEU A 133 12.09 5.98 0.95
C LEU A 133 11.71 6.96 -0.16
N GLY A 134 10.70 7.79 0.05
CA GLY A 134 10.23 8.75 -0.94
C GLY A 134 9.45 8.12 -2.09
N LEU A 135 8.93 6.90 -1.90
CA LEU A 135 8.12 6.18 -2.89
C LEU A 135 6.76 6.85 -3.16
N ASN A 136 6.32 7.70 -2.24
CA ASN A 136 5.14 8.54 -2.38
C ASN A 136 5.35 9.76 -3.29
N ARG A 137 6.52 9.96 -3.92
CA ARG A 137 6.75 11.12 -4.80
C ARG A 137 5.74 11.14 -5.96
N PRO A 138 5.09 12.30 -6.22
CA PRO A 138 4.18 12.44 -7.34
C PRO A 138 4.96 12.27 -8.65
N ASP A 139 4.59 11.25 -9.43
CA ASP A 139 5.18 10.97 -10.74
C ASP A 139 4.59 11.97 -11.76
N LEU A 140 5.20 13.16 -11.86
CA LEU A 140 4.78 14.21 -12.79
C LEU A 140 5.00 13.83 -14.26
N SER A 141 5.85 12.83 -14.53
CA SER A 141 6.05 12.20 -15.85
C SER A 141 4.95 11.19 -16.23
N GLY A 142 4.04 10.87 -15.30
CA GLY A 142 3.00 9.83 -15.44
C GLY A 142 1.80 10.15 -16.34
N ARG A 143 1.82 11.22 -17.16
CA ARG A 143 0.75 11.55 -18.13
C ARG A 143 0.40 10.40 -19.08
N GLU A 144 1.25 9.41 -19.22
CA GLU A 144 1.03 8.26 -20.11
C GLU A 144 0.31 7.08 -19.44
N ARG A 145 0.56 6.81 -18.15
CA ARG A 145 -0.06 5.66 -17.44
C ARG A 145 -1.52 5.91 -17.04
N GLY A 146 -1.93 7.16 -16.90
CA GLY A 146 -3.32 7.52 -16.59
C GLY A 146 -4.29 7.42 -17.79
N ARG A 147 -3.79 7.53 -19.03
CA ARG A 147 -4.63 7.71 -20.23
C ARG A 147 -5.61 6.56 -20.47
N GLY A 148 -5.21 5.32 -20.21
CA GLY A 148 -6.07 4.13 -20.42
C GLY A 148 -7.20 4.00 -19.40
N ILE A 149 -6.92 4.28 -18.13
CA ILE A 149 -7.94 4.26 -17.06
C ILE A 149 -8.89 5.44 -17.24
N TRP A 150 -8.38 6.63 -17.55
CA TRP A 150 -9.21 7.80 -17.85
C TRP A 150 -10.09 7.57 -19.08
N GLY A 151 -9.56 7.01 -20.17
CA GLY A 151 -10.37 6.68 -21.36
C GLY A 151 -11.47 5.66 -21.07
N PHE A 152 -11.19 4.62 -20.27
CA PHE A 152 -12.20 3.65 -19.84
C PHE A 152 -13.27 4.28 -18.93
N LEU A 153 -12.87 5.14 -17.99
CA LEU A 153 -13.79 5.86 -17.11
C LEU A 153 -14.58 6.97 -17.85
N GLU A 154 -14.03 7.52 -18.93
CA GLU A 154 -14.69 8.48 -19.81
C GLU A 154 -15.74 7.82 -20.70
N ALA A 155 -15.53 6.55 -21.06
CA ALA A 155 -16.46 5.77 -21.88
C ALA A 155 -17.71 5.26 -21.15
N LEU A 156 -17.81 5.43 -19.81
CA LEU A 156 -18.95 4.92 -19.03
C LEU A 156 -20.21 5.82 -19.18
N PRO A 157 -21.34 5.30 -19.68
CA PRO A 157 -22.53 6.08 -20.04
C PRO A 157 -23.52 6.23 -18.86
N THR A 158 -23.09 6.71 -17.69
CA THR A 158 -24.00 6.89 -16.54
C THR A 158 -23.84 8.24 -15.81
N PRO A 159 -24.93 8.83 -15.27
CA PRO A 159 -24.89 10.09 -14.50
C PRO A 159 -24.03 10.02 -13.23
N ARG A 160 -23.84 8.82 -12.67
CA ARG A 160 -22.98 8.56 -11.51
C ARG A 160 -21.47 8.67 -11.81
N ARG A 161 -21.09 8.78 -13.09
CA ARG A 161 -19.71 8.99 -13.54
C ARG A 161 -19.08 10.24 -12.89
N ASN A 162 -19.84 11.32 -12.76
CA ASN A 162 -19.31 12.58 -12.22
C ASN A 162 -18.77 12.41 -10.80
N ALA A 163 -19.53 11.74 -9.92
CA ALA A 163 -19.12 11.50 -8.53
C ALA A 163 -17.87 10.60 -8.44
N ILE A 164 -17.73 9.62 -9.32
CA ILE A 164 -16.55 8.72 -9.35
C ILE A 164 -15.31 9.48 -9.81
N LEU A 165 -15.42 10.26 -10.90
CA LEU A 165 -14.31 11.07 -11.41
C LEU A 165 -13.89 12.14 -10.41
N GLU A 166 -14.87 12.77 -9.75
CA GLU A 166 -14.64 13.77 -8.70
C GLU A 166 -13.89 13.17 -7.50
N ASN A 167 -14.32 12.00 -7.02
CA ASN A 167 -13.64 11.27 -5.93
C ASN A 167 -12.17 10.98 -6.28
N LEU A 168 -11.91 10.47 -7.49
CA LEU A 168 -10.55 10.16 -7.95
C LEU A 168 -9.70 11.43 -8.10
N ARG A 169 -10.29 12.52 -8.61
CA ARG A 169 -9.59 13.80 -8.78
C ARG A 169 -9.23 14.44 -7.44
N LEU A 170 -10.16 14.45 -6.48
CA LEU A 170 -9.90 14.92 -5.12
C LEU A 170 -8.76 14.13 -4.46
N GLN A 171 -8.69 12.82 -4.70
CA GLN A 171 -7.63 11.98 -4.16
C GLN A 171 -6.27 12.34 -4.74
N GLN A 172 -6.20 12.58 -6.04
CA GLN A 172 -4.97 13.01 -6.69
C GLN A 172 -4.48 14.35 -6.17
N VAL A 173 -5.40 15.32 -5.98
CA VAL A 173 -5.06 16.64 -5.41
C VAL A 173 -4.57 16.51 -3.97
N TYR A 174 -5.29 15.74 -3.14
CA TYR A 174 -4.88 15.51 -1.75
C TYR A 174 -3.51 14.84 -1.66
N ASN A 175 -3.28 13.80 -2.45
CA ASN A 175 -1.98 13.12 -2.51
C ASN A 175 -0.87 14.07 -2.96
N ALA A 176 -1.12 14.91 -3.97
CA ALA A 176 -0.13 15.89 -4.43
C ALA A 176 0.22 16.91 -3.32
N ILE A 177 -0.78 17.43 -2.61
CA ILE A 177 -0.58 18.37 -1.50
C ILE A 177 0.20 17.68 -0.37
N TYR A 178 -0.25 16.51 0.08
CA TYR A 178 0.39 15.78 1.19
C TYR A 178 1.87 15.46 0.90
N THR A 179 2.14 14.93 -0.30
CA THR A 179 3.48 14.52 -0.70
C THR A 179 4.42 15.71 -0.88
N THR A 180 3.92 16.82 -1.40
CA THR A 180 4.67 18.08 -1.53
C THR A 180 4.99 18.66 -0.16
N SER A 181 4.01 18.74 0.74
CA SER A 181 4.21 19.22 2.11
C SER A 181 5.24 18.38 2.86
N LEU A 182 5.20 17.06 2.69
CA LEU A 182 6.13 16.14 3.31
C LEU A 182 7.56 16.29 2.73
N ASP A 183 7.69 16.50 1.41
CA ASP A 183 8.99 16.74 0.79
C ASP A 183 9.62 18.06 1.28
N ILE A 184 8.82 19.12 1.43
CA ILE A 184 9.27 20.40 2.02
C ILE A 184 9.70 20.22 3.47
N ALA A 185 8.89 19.53 4.29
CA ALA A 185 9.18 19.31 5.70
C ALA A 185 10.46 18.49 5.93
N LEU A 186 10.74 17.54 5.04
CA LEU A 186 11.92 16.66 5.14
C LEU A 186 13.15 17.19 4.40
N ALA A 187 13.04 18.26 3.61
CA ALA A 187 14.12 18.76 2.75
C ALA A 187 15.42 19.07 3.51
N GLY A 188 15.31 19.55 4.75
CA GLY A 188 16.45 19.88 5.62
C GLY A 188 16.90 18.74 6.55
N THR A 189 16.34 17.54 6.42
CA THR A 189 16.61 16.42 7.34
C THR A 189 17.46 15.33 6.67
N PRO A 190 18.16 14.47 7.45
CA PRO A 190 18.87 13.30 6.90
C PRO A 190 17.95 12.35 6.11
N VAL A 191 16.66 12.33 6.43
CA VAL A 191 15.64 11.57 5.69
C VAL A 191 15.48 12.13 4.27
N GLY A 192 15.56 13.45 4.09
CA GLY A 192 15.56 14.09 2.77
C GLY A 192 16.71 13.64 1.89
N ASP A 193 17.92 13.47 2.46
CA ASP A 193 19.08 12.96 1.75
C ASP A 193 18.93 11.49 1.35
N LEU A 194 18.44 10.65 2.26
CA LEU A 194 18.16 9.25 2.00
C LEU A 194 17.14 9.09 0.86
N ARG A 195 16.04 9.87 0.88
CA ARG A 195 15.02 9.89 -0.18
C ARG A 195 15.62 10.25 -1.53
N ARG A 196 16.42 11.32 -1.59
CA ARG A 196 17.11 11.76 -2.83
C ARG A 196 18.12 10.74 -3.33
N TRP A 197 18.80 10.03 -2.43
CA TRP A 197 19.72 8.96 -2.80
C TRP A 197 18.95 7.75 -3.38
N PHE A 198 17.87 7.34 -2.71
CA PHE A 198 17.06 6.19 -3.11
C PHE A 198 16.43 6.39 -4.50
N ASP A 199 15.88 7.58 -4.74
CA ASP A 199 15.30 7.95 -6.04
C ASP A 199 16.35 7.89 -7.17
N ARG A 200 17.53 8.47 -6.94
CA ARG A 200 18.63 8.49 -7.93
C ARG A 200 19.22 7.11 -8.19
N ARG A 201 19.41 6.28 -7.16
CA ARG A 201 20.12 4.99 -7.27
C ARG A 201 19.21 3.82 -7.60
N VAL A 202 18.01 3.78 -7.03
CA VAL A 202 17.14 2.59 -7.09
C VAL A 202 16.05 2.77 -8.14
N ILE A 203 15.31 3.89 -8.10
CA ILE A 203 14.26 4.17 -9.09
C ILE A 203 14.89 4.53 -10.44
N GLY A 204 15.99 5.29 -10.42
CA GLY A 204 16.70 5.70 -11.62
C GLY A 204 16.00 6.83 -12.35
N ASN A 205 15.14 7.60 -11.66
CA ASN A 205 14.70 8.89 -12.16
C ASN A 205 15.91 9.82 -12.15
N LYS A 206 16.66 9.83 -13.26
CA LYS A 206 17.46 11.00 -13.63
C LYS A 206 16.43 12.11 -13.81
N ALA A 207 16.21 12.89 -12.75
CA ALA A 207 15.60 14.18 -12.93
C ALA A 207 16.43 14.89 -14.00
N GLU A 208 15.80 15.24 -15.12
CA GLU A 208 16.27 16.11 -16.19
C GLU A 208 16.54 17.53 -15.62
N MET A 209 17.28 17.63 -14.53
CA MET A 209 17.71 18.89 -13.93
C MET A 209 18.97 19.44 -14.60
N THR A 210 19.35 18.90 -15.76
CA THR A 210 20.50 19.36 -16.55
C THR A 210 20.15 19.95 -17.92
N ASP A 211 18.94 19.74 -18.45
CA ASP A 211 18.53 20.32 -19.75
C ASP A 211 17.71 21.61 -19.63
N ALA A 212 17.11 21.92 -18.47
CA ALA A 212 16.39 23.18 -18.25
C ALA A 212 17.28 24.33 -17.75
N ALA A 213 18.58 24.08 -17.55
CA ALA A 213 19.57 25.05 -17.06
C ALA A 213 20.76 25.22 -18.02
N ALA A 214 20.65 24.73 -19.27
CA ALA A 214 21.57 25.12 -20.33
C ALA A 214 21.14 26.49 -20.87
N PRO A 215 22.03 27.50 -20.90
CA PRO A 215 21.74 28.82 -21.45
C PRO A 215 21.42 28.79 -22.94
#